data_AF-A0A7X7LMK4-F1
#
_entry.id   AF-A0A7X7LMK4-F1
#
_cell.length_a   1.000
_cell.length_b   1.000
_cell.length_c   1.000
_cell.angle_alpha   90.00
_cell.angle_beta   90.00
_cell.angle_gamma   90.00
#
_symmetry.space_group_name_H-M   'P 1'
#
loop_
_entity.id
_entity.type
_entity.pdbx_description
1 polymer ?
#
loop_
_entity_poly.entity_id
_entity_poly.type
_entity_poly.pdbx_seq_one_letter_code
_entity_poly.pdbx_strand_id
1 'polypeptide(L)'
;MSKHINSFSGKNDEGFTLVEILVSLVILLILVVAFVPMFTFVAQAVSNNTTKDTATALANQTIEDLRSLPFIVRNPEDGLIATSSDIPQLGLKNGNPPGSVDPEIKKTVNGKEFTIKTDIKWDNSMYYKKISVSVEYPSAFNNTKVVSKFFTAAAEEGDLNLPEAGYIKVKILNQFGEPFTDEIILVKVEPYSPGQATLDEYTSTEDGENIFGLIKSGSYRVPAYIDNKAYSPEQTFLDGWLI
;
A
#
# COMPACT_ATOMS: atom_id res chain seq x y z
N MET A 1 -75.36 -65.25 14.42
CA MET A 1 -74.81 -63.97 13.93
C MET A 1 -73.38 -63.84 14.42
N SER A 2 -72.41 -64.10 13.54
CA SER A 2 -70.97 -64.04 13.83
C SER A 2 -70.46 -62.62 13.55
N LYS A 3 -69.84 -61.98 14.55
CA LYS A 3 -69.23 -60.66 14.41
C LYS A 3 -67.72 -60.86 14.27
N HIS A 4 -67.21 -60.71 13.05
CA HIS A 4 -65.79 -60.79 12.74
C HIS A 4 -65.03 -59.72 13.53
N ILE A 5 -64.06 -60.17 14.33
CA ILE A 5 -63.06 -59.33 14.97
C ILE A 5 -61.99 -59.06 13.91
N ASN A 6 -61.85 -57.80 13.50
CA ASN A 6 -60.75 -57.39 12.62
C ASN A 6 -59.43 -57.53 13.39
N SER A 7 -58.68 -58.57 13.06
CA SER A 7 -57.28 -58.71 13.45
C SER A 7 -56.48 -57.58 12.82
N PHE A 8 -55.97 -56.67 13.66
CA PHE A 8 -54.90 -55.75 13.26
C PHE A 8 -53.64 -56.59 13.13
N SER A 9 -53.37 -57.05 11.91
CA SER A 9 -52.13 -57.73 11.55
C SER A 9 -50.99 -56.71 11.64
N GLY A 10 -50.33 -56.67 12.80
CA GLY A 10 -49.02 -56.05 12.94
C GLY A 10 -48.04 -56.82 12.07
N LYS A 11 -47.77 -56.30 10.87
CA LYS A 11 -46.70 -56.80 10.01
C LYS A 11 -45.38 -56.68 10.78
N ASN A 12 -44.58 -57.74 10.73
CA ASN A 12 -43.26 -57.85 11.34
C ASN A 12 -42.27 -56.83 10.74
N ASP A 13 -42.25 -55.61 11.27
CA ASP A 13 -41.20 -54.59 11.01
C ASP A 13 -39.95 -54.78 11.93
N GLU A 14 -39.73 -55.98 12.46
CA GLU A 14 -38.73 -56.24 13.51
C GLU A 14 -37.30 -56.50 13.00
N GLY A 15 -37.03 -56.36 11.70
CA GLY A 15 -35.73 -56.65 11.10
C GLY A 15 -35.00 -55.47 10.43
N PHE A 16 -35.62 -54.30 10.34
CA PHE A 16 -35.12 -53.18 9.51
C PHE A 16 -34.53 -51.99 10.28
N THR A 17 -34.69 -51.96 11.61
CA THR A 17 -34.38 -50.75 12.40
C THR A 17 -32.88 -50.46 12.52
N LEU A 18 -32.02 -51.47 12.73
CA LEU A 18 -30.59 -51.21 12.99
C LEU A 18 -29.83 -50.78 11.73
N VAL A 19 -30.16 -51.38 10.58
CA VAL A 19 -29.58 -51.00 9.28
C VAL A 19 -30.07 -49.61 8.87
N GLU A 20 -31.34 -49.30 9.07
CA GLU A 20 -31.91 -47.99 8.73
C GLU A 20 -31.38 -46.87 9.63
N ILE A 21 -31.15 -47.15 10.92
CA ILE A 21 -30.44 -46.24 11.83
C ILE A 21 -28.98 -46.05 11.39
N LEU A 22 -28.29 -47.11 10.98
CA LEU A 22 -26.93 -47.02 10.44
C LEU A 22 -26.86 -46.17 9.16
N VAL A 23 -27.77 -46.41 8.22
CA VAL A 23 -27.86 -45.63 6.97
C VAL A 23 -28.19 -44.17 7.29
N SER A 24 -29.12 -43.90 8.21
CA SER A 24 -29.46 -42.54 8.64
C SER A 24 -28.28 -41.83 9.30
N LEU A 25 -27.50 -42.55 10.13
CA LEU A 25 -26.26 -42.03 10.75
C LEU A 25 -25.19 -41.72 9.71
N VAL A 26 -25.02 -42.56 8.69
CA VAL A 26 -24.07 -42.32 7.60
C VAL A 26 -24.49 -41.11 6.77
N ILE A 27 -25.77 -40.99 6.42
CA ILE A 27 -26.30 -39.81 5.71
C ILE A 27 -26.08 -38.55 6.55
N LEU A 28 -26.37 -38.60 7.85
CA LEU A 28 -26.14 -37.47 8.75
C LEU A 28 -24.65 -37.10 8.83
N LEU A 29 -23.76 -38.08 8.92
CA LEU A 29 -22.31 -37.86 8.95
C LEU A 29 -21.82 -37.19 7.66
N ILE A 30 -22.29 -37.65 6.49
CA ILE A 30 -21.98 -37.03 5.20
C ILE A 30 -22.44 -35.57 5.18
N LEU A 31 -23.64 -35.27 5.68
CA LEU A 31 -24.14 -33.90 5.79
C LEU A 31 -23.25 -33.04 6.69
N VAL A 32 -22.89 -33.52 7.89
CA VAL A 32 -22.02 -32.79 8.81
C VAL A 32 -20.66 -32.50 8.18
N VAL A 33 -20.03 -33.51 7.57
CA VAL A 33 -18.74 -33.36 6.88
C VAL A 33 -18.81 -32.37 5.72
N ALA A 34 -19.95 -32.31 5.00
CA ALA A 34 -20.16 -31.35 3.94
C ALA A 34 -20.33 -29.90 4.44
N PHE A 35 -20.97 -29.70 5.60
CA PHE A 35 -21.27 -28.35 6.11
C PHE A 35 -20.16 -27.72 6.96
N VAL A 36 -19.36 -28.51 7.68
CA VAL A 36 -18.23 -27.99 8.48
C VAL A 36 -17.28 -27.07 7.68
N PRO A 37 -16.78 -27.44 6.48
CA PRO A 37 -15.91 -26.55 5.71
C PRO A 37 -16.61 -25.26 5.26
N MET A 38 -17.93 -25.31 5.02
CA MET A 38 -18.73 -24.14 4.67
C MET A 38 -18.76 -23.13 5.83
N PHE A 39 -18.97 -23.59 7.06
CA PHE A 39 -18.95 -22.70 8.23
C PHE A 39 -17.57 -22.08 8.47
N THR A 40 -16.50 -22.87 8.33
CA THR A 40 -15.12 -22.36 8.44
C THR A 40 -14.83 -21.30 7.38
N PHE A 41 -15.25 -21.54 6.14
CA PHE A 41 -15.10 -20.57 5.06
C PHE A 41 -15.87 -19.26 5.33
N VAL A 42 -17.12 -19.36 5.77
CA VAL A 42 -17.93 -18.19 6.12
C VAL A 42 -17.29 -17.40 7.26
N ALA A 43 -16.79 -18.08 8.30
CA ALA A 43 -16.10 -17.43 9.42
C ALA A 43 -14.82 -16.71 8.98
N GLN A 44 -14.02 -17.34 8.11
CA GLN A 44 -12.83 -16.71 7.52
C GLN A 44 -13.20 -15.49 6.68
N ALA A 45 -14.24 -15.58 5.85
CA ALA A 45 -14.72 -14.47 5.03
C ALA A 45 -15.19 -13.28 5.87
N VAL A 46 -15.97 -13.51 6.92
CA VAL A 46 -16.42 -12.47 7.86
C VAL A 46 -15.23 -11.83 8.58
N SER A 47 -14.27 -12.63 9.06
CA SER A 47 -13.06 -12.13 9.71
C SER A 47 -12.20 -11.29 8.75
N ASN A 48 -12.06 -11.73 7.50
CA ASN A 48 -11.31 -11.01 6.47
C ASN A 48 -11.96 -9.67 6.12
N ASN A 49 -13.29 -9.64 5.95
CA ASN A 49 -14.04 -8.42 5.67
C ASN A 49 -13.93 -7.42 6.82
N THR A 50 -14.08 -7.89 8.07
CA THR A 50 -13.89 -7.02 9.25
C THR A 50 -12.48 -6.43 9.31
N THR A 51 -11.48 -7.19 8.90
CA THR A 51 -10.09 -6.73 8.84
C THR A 51 -9.89 -5.70 7.74
N LYS A 52 -10.52 -5.90 6.58
CA LYS A 52 -10.54 -4.95 5.47
C LYS A 52 -11.21 -3.64 5.84
N ASP A 53 -12.32 -3.69 6.58
CA ASP A 53 -13.02 -2.50 7.06
C ASP A 53 -12.12 -1.71 8.03
N THR A 54 -11.42 -2.42 8.91
CA THR A 54 -10.42 -1.82 9.81
C THR A 54 -9.27 -1.18 9.03
N ALA A 55 -8.74 -1.87 8.01
CA ALA A 55 -7.68 -1.34 7.15
C ALA A 55 -8.12 -0.06 6.42
N THR A 56 -9.37 -0.05 5.92
CA THR A 56 -9.97 1.11 5.26
C THR A 56 -10.12 2.27 6.23
N ALA A 57 -10.60 2.01 7.45
CA ALA A 57 -10.69 3.03 8.49
C ALA A 57 -9.33 3.61 8.86
N LEU A 58 -8.29 2.77 8.98
CA LEU A 58 -6.92 3.22 9.24
C LEU A 58 -6.36 4.08 8.10
N ALA A 59 -6.61 3.69 6.84
CA ALA A 59 -6.20 4.47 5.69
C ALA A 59 -6.88 5.84 5.66
N ASN A 60 -8.20 5.89 5.87
CA ASN A 60 -8.96 7.12 5.94
C ASN A 60 -8.48 8.02 7.08
N GLN A 61 -8.29 7.46 8.28
CA GLN A 61 -7.73 8.20 9.41
C GLN A 61 -6.37 8.80 9.04
N THR A 62 -5.48 8.01 8.44
CA THR A 62 -4.15 8.47 8.01
C THR A 62 -4.28 9.61 7.00
N ILE A 63 -5.18 9.50 6.01
CA ILE A 63 -5.43 10.57 5.04
C ILE A 63 -5.90 11.85 5.72
N GLU A 64 -6.84 11.78 6.67
CA GLU A 64 -7.31 12.95 7.41
C GLU A 64 -6.20 13.58 8.25
N ASP A 65 -5.38 12.76 8.93
CA ASP A 65 -4.21 13.22 9.67
C ASP A 65 -3.22 13.95 8.74
N LEU A 66 -2.94 13.39 7.56
CA LEU A 66 -2.08 14.03 6.54
C LEU A 66 -2.67 15.35 6.04
N ARG A 67 -3.98 15.43 5.83
CA ARG A 67 -4.66 16.67 5.38
C ARG A 67 -4.65 17.77 6.43
N SER A 68 -4.44 17.43 7.69
CA SER A 68 -4.30 18.41 8.78
C SER A 68 -2.92 19.08 8.81
N LEU A 69 -1.92 18.49 8.14
CA LEU A 69 -0.57 19.02 8.11
C LEU A 69 -0.48 20.24 7.17
N PRO A 70 0.31 21.27 7.54
CA PRO A 70 0.61 22.37 6.64
C PRO A 70 1.22 21.86 5.34
N PHE A 71 0.78 22.41 4.21
CA PHE A 71 1.31 22.03 2.90
C PHE A 71 2.82 22.28 2.84
N ILE A 72 3.27 23.47 3.26
CA ILE A 72 4.66 23.88 3.37
C ILE A 72 4.81 24.72 4.65
N VAL A 73 5.90 24.53 5.37
CA VAL A 73 6.33 25.39 6.49
C VAL A 73 7.63 26.07 6.07
N ARG A 74 7.82 27.31 6.52
CA ARG A 74 9.03 28.08 6.24
C ARG A 74 9.78 28.42 7.51
N ASN A 75 11.09 28.47 7.41
CA ASN A 75 11.91 29.01 8.48
C ASN A 75 11.73 30.54 8.52
N PRO A 76 11.48 31.12 9.70
CA PRO A 76 11.28 32.56 9.83
C PRO A 76 12.55 33.38 9.57
N GLU A 77 13.73 32.76 9.65
CA GLU A 77 15.03 33.44 9.55
C GLU A 77 15.47 33.68 8.09
N ASP A 78 15.31 32.67 7.22
CA ASP A 78 15.78 32.71 5.83
C ASP A 78 14.63 32.65 4.80
N GLY A 79 13.38 32.43 5.24
CA GLY A 79 12.21 32.30 4.37
C GLY A 79 12.18 31.04 3.52
N LEU A 80 13.16 30.14 3.68
CA LEU A 80 13.24 28.86 2.97
C LEU A 80 12.28 27.84 3.59
N ILE A 81 12.01 26.78 2.83
CA ILE A 81 11.16 25.69 3.28
C ILE A 81 11.87 24.90 4.38
N ALA A 82 11.14 24.60 5.45
CA ALA A 82 11.61 23.79 6.54
C ALA A 82 11.87 22.35 6.05
N THR A 83 13.08 21.84 6.30
CA THR A 83 13.50 20.48 5.92
C THR A 83 13.65 19.55 7.12
N SER A 84 13.57 20.07 8.35
CA SER A 84 13.63 19.25 9.55
C SER A 84 12.38 18.37 9.66
N SER A 85 12.59 17.08 9.93
CA SER A 85 11.53 16.08 10.15
C SER A 85 10.72 16.30 11.44
N ASP A 86 11.19 17.16 12.34
CA ASP A 86 10.52 17.49 13.60
C ASP A 86 9.44 18.58 13.43
N ILE A 87 9.43 19.28 12.30
CA ILE A 87 8.47 20.36 12.01
C ILE A 87 7.25 19.74 11.31
N PRO A 88 6.02 19.83 11.88
CA PRO A 88 4.82 19.30 11.24
C PRO A 88 4.60 19.89 9.85
N GLN A 89 4.78 19.08 8.82
CA GLN A 89 4.69 19.48 7.42
C GLN A 89 4.31 18.27 6.57
N LEU A 90 3.45 18.50 5.56
CA LEU A 90 3.01 17.46 4.64
C LEU A 90 4.15 17.05 3.71
N GLY A 91 4.87 16.01 4.07
CA GLY A 91 5.96 15.44 3.29
C GLY A 91 6.67 14.36 4.11
N LEU A 92 7.58 13.62 3.49
CA LEU A 92 8.22 12.49 4.13
C LEU A 92 9.42 12.93 4.97
N LYS A 93 9.65 12.25 6.11
CA LYS A 93 10.90 12.40 6.86
C LYS A 93 12.07 12.03 5.95
N ASN A 94 13.02 12.95 5.80
CA ASN A 94 14.19 12.80 4.94
C ASN A 94 13.83 12.48 3.46
N GLY A 95 12.69 12.97 2.95
CA GLY A 95 12.28 12.76 1.57
C GLY A 95 11.94 14.04 0.82
N ASN A 96 11.57 13.90 -0.46
CA ASN A 96 11.09 14.98 -1.33
C ASN A 96 9.64 14.73 -1.73
N PRO A 97 8.66 15.57 -1.36
CA PRO A 97 8.74 16.75 -0.51
C PRO A 97 9.24 16.49 0.91
N PRO A 98 9.98 17.44 1.52
CA PRO A 98 10.33 17.35 2.94
C PRO A 98 9.09 17.41 3.82
N GLY A 99 9.12 16.72 4.94
CA GLY A 99 8.12 16.88 5.99
C GLY A 99 8.32 15.94 7.17
N SER A 100 7.26 15.77 7.95
CA SER A 100 7.30 15.06 9.24
C SER A 100 6.66 13.67 9.19
N VAL A 101 6.20 13.21 8.03
CA VAL A 101 5.45 11.96 7.90
C VAL A 101 6.40 10.76 7.85
N ASP A 102 6.17 9.80 8.75
CA ASP A 102 6.86 8.50 8.69
C ASP A 102 6.36 7.70 7.47
N PRO A 103 7.27 7.20 6.60
CA PRO A 103 6.88 6.45 5.41
C PRO A 103 6.29 5.07 5.74
N GLU A 104 6.59 4.52 6.92
CA GLU A 104 6.04 3.25 7.39
C GLU A 104 5.72 3.30 8.89
N ILE A 105 4.49 2.91 9.24
CA ILE A 105 4.01 2.80 10.62
C ILE A 105 3.37 1.43 10.81
N LYS A 106 3.70 0.74 11.91
CA LYS A 106 3.02 -0.49 12.31
C LYS A 106 2.02 -0.23 13.42
N LYS A 107 0.82 -0.79 13.31
CA LYS A 107 -0.25 -0.65 14.31
C LYS A 107 -0.92 -1.98 14.57
N THR A 108 -1.19 -2.27 15.83
CA THR A 108 -1.95 -3.47 16.22
C THR A 108 -3.37 -3.08 16.57
N VAL A 109 -4.36 -3.70 15.92
CA VAL A 109 -5.80 -3.50 16.20
C VAL A 109 -6.45 -4.88 16.30
N ASN A 110 -7.17 -5.13 17.40
CA ASN A 110 -7.84 -6.42 17.66
C ASN A 110 -6.91 -7.64 17.51
N GLY A 111 -5.66 -7.52 17.98
CA GLY A 111 -4.65 -8.58 17.91
C GLY A 111 -4.07 -8.85 16.52
N LYS A 112 -4.42 -8.06 15.49
CA LYS A 112 -3.84 -8.14 14.15
C LYS A 112 -2.88 -6.96 13.92
N GLU A 113 -1.71 -7.25 13.33
CA GLU A 113 -0.75 -6.23 12.91
C GLU A 113 -1.14 -5.69 11.52
N PHE A 114 -1.09 -4.38 11.39
CA PHE A 114 -1.26 -3.64 10.15
C PHE A 114 0.02 -2.83 9.89
N THR A 115 0.52 -2.87 8.65
CA THR A 115 1.59 -1.98 8.20
C THR A 115 1.00 -0.91 7.31
N ILE A 116 1.05 0.34 7.76
CA ILE A 116 0.62 1.52 7.01
C ILE A 116 1.85 2.09 6.32
N LYS A 117 1.80 2.22 5.00
CA LYS A 117 2.84 2.83 4.18
C LYS A 117 2.31 4.08 3.53
N THR A 118 3.04 5.18 3.67
CA THR A 118 2.67 6.48 3.12
C THR A 118 3.73 6.92 2.13
N ASP A 119 3.28 7.29 0.94
CA ASP A 119 4.10 7.89 -0.10
C ASP A 119 3.55 9.27 -0.43
N ILE A 120 4.43 10.26 -0.52
CA ILE A 120 4.08 11.65 -0.81
C ILE A 120 5.07 12.14 -1.86
N LYS A 121 4.58 12.65 -2.98
CA LYS A 121 5.39 13.12 -4.11
C LYS A 121 4.89 14.46 -4.63
N TRP A 122 5.78 15.25 -5.21
CA TRP A 122 5.35 16.42 -5.99
C TRP A 122 4.62 16.00 -7.26
N ASP A 123 3.61 16.77 -7.65
CA ASP A 123 3.08 16.72 -9.01
C ASP A 123 4.00 17.45 -10.01
N ASN A 124 3.81 17.18 -11.31
CA ASN A 124 4.49 17.87 -12.42
C ASN A 124 4.43 19.39 -12.34
N SER A 125 3.38 19.95 -11.75
CA SER A 125 3.20 21.38 -11.58
C SER A 125 3.79 21.96 -10.29
N MET A 126 4.23 21.11 -9.35
CA MET A 126 4.64 21.45 -7.97
C MET A 126 3.56 22.12 -7.10
N TYR A 127 2.41 22.50 -7.65
CA TYR A 127 1.29 23.06 -6.89
C TYR A 127 0.53 22.02 -6.07
N TYR A 128 0.73 20.74 -6.38
CA TYR A 128 0.08 19.64 -5.70
C TYR A 128 1.10 18.65 -5.15
N LYS A 129 0.73 18.03 -4.03
CA LYS A 129 1.38 16.80 -3.53
C LYS A 129 0.44 15.63 -3.76
N LYS A 130 0.91 14.63 -4.50
CA LYS A 130 0.23 13.33 -4.65
C LYS A 130 0.54 12.48 -3.42
N ILE A 131 -0.49 11.89 -2.85
CA ILE A 131 -0.39 11.10 -1.64
C ILE A 131 -0.98 9.71 -1.92
N SER A 132 -0.24 8.68 -1.54
CA SER A 132 -0.70 7.30 -1.56
C SER A 132 -0.55 6.71 -0.16
N VAL A 133 -1.64 6.16 0.38
CA VAL A 133 -1.64 5.41 1.64
C VAL A 133 -1.97 3.95 1.34
N SER A 134 -1.09 3.04 1.72
CA SER A 134 -1.29 1.60 1.59
C SER A 134 -1.35 0.96 2.96
N VAL A 135 -2.33 0.09 3.20
CA VAL A 135 -2.43 -0.68 4.44
C VAL A 135 -2.29 -2.17 4.13
N GLU A 136 -1.25 -2.78 4.68
CA GLU A 136 -0.98 -4.22 4.59
C GLU A 136 -1.52 -4.94 5.83
N TYR A 137 -2.17 -6.09 5.64
CA TYR A 137 -2.66 -6.93 6.74
C TYR A 137 -2.67 -8.43 6.34
N PRO A 138 -2.61 -9.35 7.32
CA PRO A 138 -2.67 -10.78 7.05
C PRO A 138 -4.08 -11.20 6.58
N SER A 139 -4.15 -11.94 5.47
CA SER A 139 -5.39 -12.55 4.99
C SER A 139 -5.88 -13.66 5.94
N ALA A 140 -7.20 -13.83 6.04
CA ALA A 140 -7.80 -14.93 6.80
C ALA A 140 -7.83 -16.27 6.02
N PHE A 141 -7.55 -16.24 4.72
CA PHE A 141 -7.63 -17.42 3.83
C PHE A 141 -6.26 -18.05 3.56
N ASN A 142 -5.21 -17.24 3.57
CA ASN A 142 -3.84 -17.63 3.28
C ASN A 142 -2.89 -16.73 4.07
N ASN A 143 -1.68 -17.20 4.37
CA ASN A 143 -0.65 -16.38 5.06
C ASN A 143 -0.06 -15.28 4.16
N THR A 144 -0.79 -14.82 3.13
CA THR A 144 -0.36 -13.73 2.26
C THR A 144 -0.85 -12.40 2.81
N LYS A 145 -0.07 -11.35 2.55
CA LYS A 145 -0.46 -9.98 2.86
C LYS A 145 -1.46 -9.49 1.82
N VAL A 146 -2.54 -8.87 2.29
CA VAL A 146 -3.45 -8.09 1.46
C VAL A 146 -3.03 -6.64 1.55
N VAL A 147 -3.01 -5.94 0.41
CA VAL A 147 -2.68 -4.51 0.33
C VAL A 147 -3.92 -3.74 -0.12
N SER A 148 -4.34 -2.75 0.65
CA SER A 148 -5.36 -1.78 0.23
C SER A 148 -4.69 -0.42 0.02
N LYS A 149 -4.71 0.09 -1.22
CA LYS A 149 -4.07 1.36 -1.62
C LYS A 149 -5.12 2.43 -1.87
N PHE A 150 -4.89 3.62 -1.32
CA PHE A 150 -5.76 4.78 -1.38
C PHE A 150 -4.96 5.97 -1.90
N PHE A 151 -5.59 6.81 -2.72
CA PHE A 151 -4.93 7.95 -3.35
C PHE A 151 -5.66 9.23 -3.01
N THR A 152 -4.90 10.29 -2.77
CA THR A 152 -5.43 11.64 -2.60
C THR A 152 -4.40 12.67 -3.08
N ALA A 153 -4.79 13.93 -3.14
CA ALA A 153 -3.91 15.04 -3.45
C ALA A 153 -4.16 16.19 -2.47
N ALA A 154 -3.10 16.92 -2.17
CA ALA A 154 -3.17 18.14 -1.37
C ALA A 154 -2.65 19.33 -2.20
N ALA A 155 -3.21 20.50 -1.94
CA ALA A 155 -2.80 21.80 -2.48
C ALA A 155 -2.85 22.84 -1.37
N GLU A 156 -2.04 23.87 -1.49
CA GLU A 156 -2.14 25.06 -0.64
C GLU A 156 -3.25 25.99 -1.15
N GLU A 157 -3.95 26.67 -0.24
CA GLU A 157 -4.93 27.69 -0.62
C GLU A 157 -4.21 29.01 -0.94
N GLY A 158 -4.51 29.60 -2.09
CA GLY A 158 -3.93 30.86 -2.53
C GLY A 158 -2.61 30.71 -3.29
N ASP A 159 -1.84 31.79 -3.36
CA ASP A 159 -0.57 31.81 -4.10
C ASP A 159 0.54 31.08 -3.33
N LEU A 160 1.05 30.03 -3.98
CA LEU A 160 2.22 29.28 -3.54
C LEU A 160 3.48 30.12 -3.79
N ASN A 161 3.86 30.91 -2.80
CA ASN A 161 5.05 31.76 -2.83
C ASN A 161 6.36 30.94 -2.74
N LEU A 162 6.55 29.92 -3.57
CA LEU A 162 7.70 29.02 -3.48
C LEU A 162 9.03 29.80 -3.56
N PRO A 163 10.08 29.38 -2.83
CA PRO A 163 11.40 29.97 -2.97
C PRO A 163 11.89 29.82 -4.41
N GLU A 164 12.80 30.70 -4.85
CA GLU A 164 13.43 30.60 -6.17
C GLU A 164 14.20 29.28 -6.29
N ALA A 165 13.54 28.30 -6.88
CA ALA A 165 14.00 26.92 -6.99
C ALA A 165 13.37 26.30 -8.25
N GLY A 166 14.12 25.37 -8.86
CA GLY A 166 13.66 24.57 -9.98
C GLY A 166 13.21 23.18 -9.55
N TYR A 167 13.00 22.33 -10.54
CA TYR A 167 12.78 20.91 -10.36
C TYR A 167 13.63 20.11 -11.34
N ILE A 168 13.95 18.88 -10.95
CA ILE A 168 14.57 17.89 -11.83
C ILE A 168 13.55 16.81 -12.08
N LYS A 169 13.11 16.69 -13.33
CA LYS A 169 12.27 15.57 -13.77
C LYS A 169 13.15 14.46 -14.33
N VAL A 170 13.09 13.29 -13.69
CA VAL A 170 13.81 12.10 -14.12
C VAL A 170 12.86 11.24 -14.94
N LYS A 171 13.30 10.82 -16.12
CA LYS A 171 12.59 9.88 -17.00
C LYS A 171 13.53 8.73 -17.35
N ILE A 172 13.10 7.52 -17.06
CA ILE A 172 13.76 6.29 -17.48
C ILE A 172 13.02 5.80 -18.70
N LEU A 173 13.75 5.65 -19.81
CA LEU A 173 13.19 5.24 -21.09
C LEU A 173 13.74 3.86 -21.46
N ASN A 174 12.93 3.08 -22.17
CA ASN A 174 13.36 1.84 -22.78
C ASN A 174 14.16 2.11 -24.08
N GLN A 175 14.63 1.04 -24.72
CA GLN A 175 15.38 1.12 -25.98
C GLN A 175 14.60 1.75 -27.17
N PHE A 176 13.28 1.83 -27.07
CA PHE A 176 12.40 2.45 -28.07
C PHE A 176 12.09 3.92 -27.77
N GLY A 177 12.63 4.47 -26.67
CA GLY A 177 12.37 5.84 -26.24
C GLY A 177 11.04 6.03 -25.50
N GLU A 178 10.37 4.95 -25.12
CA GLU A 178 9.11 4.98 -24.35
C GLU A 178 9.41 4.90 -22.84
N PRO A 179 8.52 5.40 -21.96
CA PRO A 179 8.69 5.27 -20.52
C PRO A 179 8.90 3.82 -20.08
N PHE A 180 9.88 3.58 -19.23
CA PHE A 180 10.18 2.26 -18.71
C PHE A 180 9.29 1.95 -17.51
N THR A 181 8.29 1.09 -17.71
CA THR A 181 7.24 0.79 -16.72
C THR A 181 7.32 -0.64 -16.16
N ASP A 182 8.27 -1.45 -16.62
CA ASP A 182 8.36 -2.87 -16.25
C ASP A 182 8.70 -3.08 -14.77
N GLU A 183 9.45 -2.13 -14.20
CA GLU A 183 9.81 -2.14 -12.79
C GLU A 183 10.04 -0.72 -12.26
N ILE A 184 10.09 -0.64 -10.94
CA ILE A 184 10.38 0.57 -10.19
C ILE A 184 11.91 0.73 -10.09
N ILE A 185 12.44 1.83 -10.62
CA ILE A 185 13.87 2.17 -10.60
C ILE A 185 14.13 3.18 -9.48
N LEU A 186 15.11 2.88 -8.62
CA LEU A 186 15.57 3.82 -7.61
C LEU A 186 16.42 4.90 -8.30
N VAL A 187 16.09 6.16 -8.07
CA VAL A 187 16.82 7.31 -8.59
C VAL A 187 17.21 8.21 -7.43
N LYS A 188 18.37 8.87 -7.56
CA LYS A 188 18.78 9.91 -6.62
C LYS A 188 19.21 11.17 -7.35
N VAL A 189 19.10 12.31 -6.68
CA VAL A 189 19.69 13.57 -7.10
C VAL A 189 20.72 13.92 -6.05
N GLU A 190 21.96 14.19 -6.45
CA GLU A 190 23.04 14.60 -5.55
C GLU A 190 23.75 15.85 -6.09
N PRO A 191 24.21 16.77 -5.24
CA PRO A 191 24.94 17.95 -5.68
C PRO A 191 26.26 17.56 -6.37
N TYR A 192 26.62 18.25 -7.46
CA TYR A 192 27.88 17.98 -8.15
C TYR A 192 29.11 18.44 -7.35
N SER A 193 28.94 19.37 -6.40
CA SER A 193 30.02 19.89 -5.55
C SER A 193 29.62 19.93 -4.07
N PRO A 194 30.56 19.60 -3.13
CA PRO A 194 30.30 19.70 -1.70
C PRO A 194 29.86 21.11 -1.30
N GLY A 195 28.75 21.24 -0.57
CA GLY A 195 28.22 22.52 -0.07
C GLY A 195 27.06 23.14 -0.87
N GLN A 196 26.59 22.50 -1.95
CA GLN A 196 25.53 23.06 -2.80
C GLN A 196 24.09 22.78 -2.29
N ALA A 197 23.86 21.68 -1.56
CA ALA A 197 22.73 21.39 -0.66
C ALA A 197 22.85 19.94 -0.17
N THR A 198 22.27 19.62 0.98
CA THR A 198 22.12 18.26 1.52
C THR A 198 20.82 17.65 1.00
N LEU A 199 20.82 17.08 -0.19
CA LEU A 199 19.74 16.18 -0.61
C LEU A 199 20.43 14.99 -1.26
N ASP A 200 20.67 13.95 -0.46
CA ASP A 200 20.73 12.58 -0.98
C ASP A 200 19.30 12.07 -0.89
N GLU A 201 18.47 12.51 -1.83
CA GLU A 201 17.08 12.07 -1.86
C GLU A 201 16.97 10.87 -2.78
N TYR A 202 16.46 9.80 -2.20
CA TYR A 202 16.11 8.60 -2.92
C TYR A 202 14.62 8.64 -3.20
N THR A 203 14.25 8.42 -4.45
CA THR A 203 12.87 8.16 -4.81
C THR A 203 12.84 7.07 -5.86
N SER A 204 11.69 6.47 -6.08
CA SER A 204 11.56 5.42 -7.08
C SER A 204 10.59 5.81 -8.17
N THR A 205 10.91 5.49 -9.42
CA THR A 205 10.05 5.84 -10.55
C THR A 205 8.67 5.20 -10.42
N GLU A 206 7.65 5.95 -10.80
CA GLU A 206 6.30 5.45 -11.03
C GLU A 206 6.00 5.73 -12.51
N ASP A 207 5.63 4.69 -13.26
CA ASP A 207 5.45 4.76 -14.71
C ASP A 207 6.67 5.30 -15.48
N GLY A 208 7.87 4.98 -15.01
CA GLY A 208 9.14 5.38 -15.63
C GLY A 208 9.55 6.82 -15.36
N GLU A 209 8.85 7.55 -14.49
CA GLU A 209 9.20 8.94 -14.17
C GLU A 209 9.12 9.28 -12.68
N ASN A 210 9.86 10.31 -12.28
CA ASN A 210 9.74 10.95 -10.97
C ASN A 210 10.21 12.42 -11.02
N ILE A 211 9.83 13.21 -10.02
CA ILE A 211 10.19 14.63 -9.91
C ILE A 211 10.77 14.92 -8.54
N PHE A 212 11.94 15.54 -8.56
CA PHE A 212 12.55 16.19 -7.41
C PHE A 212 12.21 17.67 -7.47
N GLY A 213 11.43 18.15 -6.50
CA GLY A 213 11.01 19.54 -6.41
C GLY A 213 11.92 20.38 -5.54
N LEU A 214 11.83 21.71 -5.70
CA LEU A 214 12.48 22.72 -4.86
C LEU A 214 14.00 22.62 -4.82
N ILE A 215 14.57 22.27 -5.97
CA ILE A 215 16.01 22.15 -6.17
C ILE A 215 16.60 23.54 -6.44
N LYS A 216 17.54 23.97 -5.61
CA LYS A 216 18.25 25.25 -5.81
C LYS A 216 18.97 25.25 -7.16
N SER A 217 19.19 26.43 -7.74
CA SER A 217 19.99 26.53 -8.96
C SER A 217 21.41 26.00 -8.72
N GLY A 218 21.85 25.10 -9.59
CA GLY A 218 23.13 24.43 -9.42
C GLY A 218 23.39 23.31 -10.42
N SER A 219 24.52 22.64 -10.23
CA SER A 219 24.89 21.46 -11.00
C SER A 219 24.65 20.23 -10.12
N TYR A 220 23.99 19.23 -10.70
CA TYR A 220 23.59 18.01 -10.01
C TYR A 220 24.02 16.78 -10.80
N ARG A 221 24.22 15.67 -10.10
CA ARG A 221 24.28 14.33 -10.69
C ARG A 221 22.96 13.64 -10.41
N VAL A 222 22.46 12.88 -11.40
CA VAL A 222 21.16 12.21 -11.30
C VAL A 222 21.32 10.73 -11.64
N PRO A 223 21.88 9.92 -10.74
CA PRO A 223 22.08 8.52 -11.03
C PRO A 223 20.84 7.66 -10.78
N ALA A 224 20.74 6.58 -11.55
CA ALA A 224 19.66 5.60 -11.48
C ALA A 224 20.22 4.19 -11.18
N TYR A 225 19.66 3.50 -10.19
CA TYR A 225 20.08 2.15 -9.83
C TYR A 225 19.44 1.13 -10.78
N ILE A 226 20.26 0.56 -11.66
CA ILE A 226 19.80 -0.40 -12.66
C ILE A 226 20.32 -1.82 -12.40
N ASP A 227 21.07 -2.01 -11.30
CA ASP A 227 21.72 -3.27 -10.96
C ASP A 227 22.56 -3.79 -12.14
N ASN A 228 22.23 -4.94 -12.75
CA ASN A 228 22.96 -5.49 -13.90
C ASN A 228 22.21 -5.39 -15.24
N LYS A 229 21.29 -4.43 -15.39
CA LYS A 229 20.50 -4.27 -16.63
C LYS A 229 21.31 -3.67 -17.77
N ALA A 230 20.89 -3.96 -19.00
CA ALA A 230 21.46 -3.32 -20.18
C ALA A 230 21.12 -1.82 -20.19
N TYR A 231 22.07 -1.00 -20.60
CA TYR A 231 21.97 0.46 -20.63
C TYR A 231 22.61 1.05 -21.88
N SER A 232 22.38 2.34 -22.13
CA SER A 232 22.95 3.04 -23.28
C SER A 232 24.48 3.12 -23.16
N PRO A 233 25.26 2.75 -24.20
CA PRO A 233 26.73 2.71 -24.13
C PRO A 233 27.41 4.04 -23.79
N GLU A 234 26.69 5.16 -23.93
CA GLU A 234 27.19 6.51 -23.67
C GLU A 234 27.16 6.90 -22.19
N GLN A 235 26.57 6.08 -21.32
CA GLN A 235 26.43 6.36 -19.89
C GLN A 235 27.50 5.66 -19.04
N THR A 236 27.80 6.25 -17.89
CA THR A 236 28.81 5.69 -16.98
C THR A 236 28.12 4.77 -15.97
N PHE A 237 28.66 3.56 -15.76
CA PHE A 237 28.14 2.62 -14.79
C PHE A 237 29.14 2.39 -13.66
N LEU A 238 28.71 2.59 -12.41
CA LEU A 238 29.54 2.44 -11.22
C LEU A 238 28.69 1.88 -10.07
N ASP A 239 29.10 0.75 -9.50
CA ASP A 239 28.48 0.12 -8.33
C ASP A 239 26.95 -0.06 -8.42
N GLY A 240 26.44 -0.48 -9.57
CA GLY A 240 24.99 -0.69 -9.80
C GLY A 240 24.22 0.57 -10.22
N TRP A 241 24.89 1.73 -10.20
CA TRP A 241 24.33 3.02 -10.58
C TRP A 241 24.78 3.44 -11.97
N LEU A 242 23.80 3.87 -12.76
CA LEU A 242 24.00 4.58 -14.02
C LEU A 242 24.11 6.07 -13.70
N ILE A 243 25.22 6.71 -14.04
CA ILE A 243 25.56 8.12 -13.77
C ILE A 243 25.52 8.93 -15.06
#